data_AF-A0A5B0PPK8-F1
#
_entry.id   AF-A0A5B0PPK8-F1
#
_cell.length_a   1.000
_cell.length_b   1.000
_cell.length_c   1.000
_cell.angle_alpha   90.00
_cell.angle_beta   90.00
_cell.angle_gamma   90.00
#
_symmetry.space_group_name_H-M   'P 1'
#
loop_
_entity.id
_entity.type
_entity.pdbx_description
1 polymer ?
#
loop_
_entity_poly.entity_id
_entity_poly.type
_entity_poly.pdbx_seq_one_letter_code
_entity_poly.pdbx_strand_id
1 'polypeptide(L)'
;MNYFFVARFASNNALVEVEPINVLPSPLKPDLSKPNPTIGIKEVEWSPKGDYMAVRNDALPTAVFIFSFRSGSSSSQNAHLDSAHTQPTVPLRPRLSSVLHFSTPVRCLQWHPTLTQLVLVCATSAVYSWFPVRPGLTPSSLDASQSGDYCEGIGVPAGIPFNATSIQWNPSGDIMLISDKATFCLAFPVSEDAENT
;
A
#
# COMPACT_ATOMS: atom_id res chain seq x y z
N MET A 1 17.82 -12.35 -10.13
CA MET A 1 16.63 -11.62 -10.61
C MET A 1 15.93 -11.03 -9.40
N ASN A 2 15.79 -9.71 -9.32
CA ASN A 2 14.95 -9.09 -8.28
C ASN A 2 13.51 -9.20 -8.77
N TYR A 3 12.79 -10.21 -8.31
CA TYR A 3 11.35 -10.28 -8.51
C TYR A 3 10.72 -9.24 -7.57
N PHE A 4 9.97 -8.30 -8.14
CA PHE A 4 9.15 -7.35 -7.40
C PHE A 4 7.69 -7.75 -7.60
N PHE A 5 6.85 -7.58 -6.59
CA PHE A 5 5.43 -7.83 -6.74
C PHE A 5 4.78 -6.63 -7.46
N VAL A 6 4.20 -6.85 -8.63
CA VAL A 6 3.39 -5.84 -9.32
C VAL A 6 1.96 -6.35 -9.42
N ALA A 7 1.02 -5.67 -8.76
CA ALA A 7 -0.40 -5.97 -8.85
C ALA A 7 -1.09 -5.01 -9.81
N ARG A 8 -1.83 -5.54 -10.80
CA ARG A 8 -2.70 -4.76 -11.69
C ARG A 8 -4.16 -5.00 -11.36
N PHE A 9 -4.94 -3.93 -11.22
CA PHE A 9 -6.39 -4.00 -11.00
C PHE A 9 -7.16 -3.57 -12.27
N ALA A 10 -8.00 -4.46 -12.79
CA ALA A 10 -8.87 -4.19 -13.93
C ALA A 10 -10.11 -3.36 -13.54
N SER A 11 -10.66 -2.58 -14.46
CA SER A 11 -11.72 -1.60 -14.18
C SER A 11 -13.09 -2.21 -13.84
N ASN A 12 -13.33 -3.48 -14.21
CA ASN A 12 -14.68 -4.06 -14.20
C ASN A 12 -14.85 -5.28 -13.29
N ASN A 13 -13.75 -5.83 -12.78
CA ASN A 13 -13.73 -6.84 -11.72
C ASN A 13 -12.49 -6.55 -10.89
N ALA A 14 -12.56 -6.72 -9.56
CA ALA A 14 -11.42 -6.58 -8.64
C ALA A 14 -10.35 -7.70 -8.82
N LEU A 15 -10.11 -8.12 -10.06
CA LEU A 15 -9.10 -9.08 -10.42
C LEU A 15 -7.73 -8.42 -10.28
N VAL A 16 -6.86 -9.11 -9.53
CA VAL A 16 -5.45 -8.78 -9.35
C VAL A 16 -4.64 -9.67 -10.26
N GLU A 17 -3.82 -9.06 -11.12
CA GLU A 17 -2.86 -9.78 -11.97
C GLU A 17 -1.43 -9.44 -11.51
N VAL A 18 -0.57 -10.47 -11.41
CA VAL A 18 0.82 -10.32 -10.98
C VAL A 18 1.75 -10.24 -12.19
N GLU A 19 2.47 -9.13 -12.32
CA GLU A 19 3.28 -8.82 -13.50
C GLU A 19 4.76 -8.51 -13.17
N PRO A 20 5.70 -8.60 -14.14
CA PRO A 20 7.05 -8.10 -13.96
C PRO A 20 7.11 -6.56 -13.97
N ILE A 21 8.12 -5.98 -13.34
CA ILE A 21 8.28 -4.51 -13.16
C ILE A 21 8.35 -3.71 -14.47
N ASN A 22 8.69 -4.36 -15.59
CA ASN A 22 8.89 -3.70 -16.88
C ASN A 22 7.57 -3.23 -17.54
N VAL A 23 6.42 -3.46 -16.88
CA VAL A 23 5.07 -3.17 -17.41
C VAL A 23 4.54 -1.80 -16.96
N LEU A 24 5.31 -1.02 -16.19
CA LEU A 24 4.88 0.32 -15.77
C LEU A 24 4.77 1.29 -16.96
N PRO A 25 3.73 2.16 -17.00
CA PRO A 25 3.59 3.15 -18.04
C PRO A 25 4.73 4.17 -17.98
N SER A 26 4.98 4.84 -19.11
CA SER A 26 5.94 5.95 -19.15
C SER A 26 5.44 7.11 -18.27
N PRO A 27 6.33 7.76 -17.50
CA PRO A 27 5.96 8.93 -16.72
C PRO A 27 5.32 10.03 -17.57
N LEU A 28 4.26 10.63 -17.04
CA LEU A 28 3.61 11.80 -17.63
C LEU A 28 4.61 12.95 -17.73
N LYS A 29 4.64 13.60 -18.90
CA LYS A 29 5.44 14.80 -19.10
C LYS A 29 4.76 15.98 -18.41
N PRO A 30 5.46 16.71 -17.51
CA PRO A 30 4.90 17.90 -16.89
C PRO A 30 4.57 18.98 -17.92
N ASP A 31 3.40 19.60 -17.77
CA ASP A 31 3.03 20.79 -18.52
C ASP A 31 3.49 22.03 -17.76
N LEU A 32 4.69 22.50 -18.07
CA LEU A 32 5.33 23.64 -17.41
C LEU A 32 4.65 24.99 -17.71
N SER A 33 3.64 25.03 -18.58
CA SER A 33 2.87 26.25 -18.86
C SER A 33 1.79 26.52 -17.80
N LYS A 34 1.40 25.50 -17.01
CA LYS A 34 0.41 25.64 -15.94
C LYS A 34 1.05 26.20 -14.67
N PRO A 35 0.31 27.00 -13.87
CA PRO A 35 0.84 27.56 -12.62
C PRO A 35 1.19 26.48 -11.59
N ASN A 36 0.50 25.32 -11.63
CA ASN A 36 0.71 24.18 -10.75
C ASN A 36 0.94 22.91 -11.60
N PRO A 37 2.13 22.73 -12.21
CA PRO A 37 2.41 21.54 -12.99
C PRO A 37 2.46 20.32 -12.06
N THR A 38 1.81 19.23 -12.45
CA THR A 38 1.78 17.98 -11.67
C THR A 38 3.14 17.30 -11.76
N ILE A 39 4.01 17.56 -10.77
CA ILE A 39 5.40 17.10 -10.74
C ILE A 39 5.77 16.54 -9.37
N GLY A 40 6.63 15.52 -9.38
CA GLY A 40 7.26 15.00 -8.17
C GLY A 40 6.34 14.16 -7.28
N ILE A 41 6.80 13.97 -6.04
CA ILE A 41 6.12 13.14 -5.04
C ILE A 41 4.90 13.88 -4.52
N LYS A 42 3.74 13.22 -4.57
CA LYS A 42 2.46 13.77 -4.16
C LYS A 42 2.10 13.42 -2.72
N GLU A 43 2.41 12.20 -2.31
CA GLU A 43 2.09 11.69 -0.98
C GLU A 43 3.08 10.59 -0.61
N VAL A 44 3.44 10.60 0.67
CA VAL A 44 4.29 9.60 1.32
C VAL A 44 3.61 9.23 2.62
N GLU A 45 3.43 7.94 2.86
CA GLU A 45 2.99 7.46 4.16
C GLU A 45 3.83 6.28 4.66
N TRP A 46 4.05 6.24 5.97
CA TRP A 46 4.75 5.17 6.65
C TRP A 46 3.77 4.18 7.26
N SER A 47 4.10 2.89 7.20
CA SER A 47 3.38 1.89 7.97
C SER A 47 3.56 2.15 9.48
N PRO A 48 2.64 1.68 10.33
CA PRO A 48 2.67 1.99 11.77
C PRO A 48 3.97 1.59 12.48
N LYS A 49 4.65 0.56 11.97
CA LYS A 49 5.91 0.05 12.53
C LYS A 49 7.15 0.66 11.88
N GLY A 50 6.99 1.46 10.83
CA GLY A 50 8.09 2.05 10.06
C GLY A 50 8.81 1.07 9.12
N ASP A 51 8.37 -0.18 9.04
CA ASP A 51 8.98 -1.21 8.19
C ASP A 51 8.66 -1.03 6.70
N TYR A 52 7.63 -0.24 6.37
CA TYR A 52 7.23 0.04 5.00
C TYR A 52 6.91 1.51 4.79
N MET A 53 7.13 2.00 3.57
CA MET A 53 6.78 3.35 3.12
C MET A 53 6.10 3.26 1.76
N ALA A 54 4.90 3.81 1.66
CA ALA A 54 4.15 3.95 0.42
C ALA A 54 4.39 5.34 -0.18
N VAL A 55 4.62 5.41 -1.49
CA VAL A 55 4.88 6.65 -2.22
C VAL A 55 4.02 6.67 -3.48
N ARG A 56 3.25 7.74 -3.68
CA ARG A 56 2.68 8.08 -4.99
C ARG A 56 3.28 9.38 -5.52
N ASN A 57 3.46 9.46 -6.82
CA ASN A 57 3.98 10.64 -7.49
C ASN A 57 3.07 11.05 -8.65
N ASP A 58 3.07 12.34 -8.96
CA ASP A 58 2.19 12.92 -9.99
C ASP A 58 2.61 12.53 -11.41
N ALA A 59 3.85 12.09 -11.62
CA ALA A 59 4.32 11.63 -12.93
C ALA A 59 3.83 10.21 -13.28
N LEU A 60 3.51 9.39 -12.27
CA LEU A 60 2.92 8.06 -12.43
C LEU A 60 1.66 7.96 -11.54
N PRO A 61 0.58 8.68 -11.88
CA PRO A 61 -0.57 8.83 -10.99
C PRO A 61 -1.36 7.55 -10.78
N THR A 62 -1.16 6.54 -11.64
CA THR A 62 -1.78 5.22 -11.54
C THR A 62 -0.93 4.23 -10.75
N ALA A 63 0.23 4.63 -10.22
CA ALA A 63 1.16 3.76 -9.54
C ALA A 63 1.40 4.17 -8.08
N VAL A 64 1.49 3.18 -7.19
CA VAL A 64 1.98 3.33 -5.81
C VAL A 64 3.22 2.46 -5.63
N PHE A 65 4.30 3.04 -5.13
CA PHE A 65 5.54 2.34 -4.83
C PHE A 65 5.61 2.07 -3.34
N ILE A 66 5.82 0.81 -2.98
CA ILE A 66 5.94 0.39 -1.58
C ILE A 66 7.38 -0.05 -1.35
N PHE A 67 8.07 0.64 -0.47
CA PHE A 67 9.44 0.34 -0.07
C PHE A 67 9.43 -0.37 1.28
N SER A 68 10.20 -1.45 1.41
CA SER A 68 10.53 -2.05 2.69
C SER A 68 11.80 -1.45 3.25
N PHE A 69 11.77 -1.18 4.55
CA PHE A 69 12.90 -0.80 5.37
C PHE A 69 13.18 -1.98 6.27
N ARG A 70 14.42 -2.48 6.25
CA ARG A 70 14.84 -3.41 7.30
C ARG A 70 14.98 -2.57 8.55
N SER A 71 14.07 -2.73 9.50
CA SER A 71 14.38 -2.37 10.88
C SER A 71 15.63 -3.16 11.22
N GLY A 72 16.75 -2.46 11.38
CA GLY A 72 17.98 -3.10 11.79
C GLY A 72 17.67 -3.76 13.11
N SER A 73 17.62 -5.09 13.14
CA SER A 73 17.74 -5.81 14.40
C SER A 73 19.16 -5.55 14.88
N SER A 74 19.41 -4.40 15.50
CA SER A 74 20.32 -4.37 16.62
C SER A 74 19.63 -5.21 17.69
N SER A 75 19.73 -6.53 17.55
CA SER A 75 19.91 -7.39 18.71
C SER A 75 21.22 -6.97 19.35
N SER A 76 21.24 -5.80 19.99
CA SER A 76 22.16 -5.54 21.08
C SER A 76 21.64 -6.35 22.27
N GLN A 77 21.71 -7.68 22.17
CA GLN A 77 21.93 -8.44 23.38
C GLN A 77 23.31 -8.00 23.88
N ASN A 78 23.29 -7.35 25.04
CA ASN A 78 24.45 -6.95 25.83
C ASN A 78 25.37 -5.86 25.23
N ALA A 79 24.83 -4.65 25.03
CA ALA A 79 25.67 -3.46 25.13
C ALA A 79 25.89 -3.16 26.61
N HIS A 80 26.98 -3.68 27.16
CA HIS A 80 27.53 -3.27 28.45
C HIS A 80 27.68 -1.74 28.45
N LEU A 81 27.08 -1.07 29.44
CA LEU A 81 27.28 0.36 29.72
C LEU A 81 28.76 0.55 30.04
N ASP A 82 29.56 0.95 29.04
CA ASP A 82 30.74 1.81 29.17
C ASP A 82 31.54 1.77 27.87
N SER A 83 31.23 2.71 26.96
CA SER A 83 32.21 3.41 26.12
C SER A 83 31.49 4.28 25.10
N ALA A 84 31.78 5.58 25.12
CA ALA A 84 31.36 6.58 24.15
C ALA A 84 32.02 6.35 22.78
N HIS A 85 31.64 5.27 22.10
CA HIS A 85 32.04 4.99 20.72
C HIS A 85 30.80 5.05 19.83
N THR A 86 30.64 6.16 19.11
CA THR A 86 29.63 6.36 18.07
C THR A 86 29.85 5.35 16.95
N GLN A 87 29.19 4.20 17.04
CA GLN A 87 29.11 3.23 15.96
C GLN A 87 28.60 3.94 14.69
N PRO A 88 29.29 3.81 13.54
CA PRO A 88 28.81 4.35 12.28
C PRO A 88 27.49 3.66 11.95
N THR A 89 26.41 4.42 11.99
CA THR A 89 25.08 3.95 11.61
C THR A 89 25.14 3.51 10.15
N VAL A 90 24.95 2.22 9.90
CA VAL A 90 24.78 1.73 8.52
C VAL A 90 23.62 2.53 7.90
N PRO A 91 23.82 3.20 6.75
CA PRO A 91 22.75 3.99 6.16
C PRO A 91 21.56 3.07 5.84
N LEU A 92 20.36 3.51 6.25
CA LEU A 92 19.12 2.81 5.92
C LEU A 92 19.04 2.64 4.40
N ARG A 93 18.99 1.39 3.94
CA ARG A 93 18.89 1.06 2.53
C ARG A 93 17.48 0.54 2.22
N PRO A 94 16.52 1.43 1.87
CA PRO A 94 15.20 0.97 1.46
C PRO A 94 15.29 0.07 0.23
N ARG A 95 14.40 -0.91 0.16
CA ARG A 95 14.24 -1.79 -0.99
C ARG A 95 12.84 -1.62 -1.53
N LEU A 96 12.68 -1.52 -2.85
CA LEU A 96 11.36 -1.61 -3.46
C LEU A 96 10.79 -3.01 -3.15
N SER A 97 9.62 -3.07 -2.51
CA SER A 97 8.91 -4.30 -2.18
C SER A 97 7.87 -4.60 -3.24
N SER A 98 6.96 -3.65 -3.46
CA SER A 98 5.79 -3.80 -4.30
C SER A 98 5.56 -2.54 -5.15
N VAL A 99 4.96 -2.73 -6.32
CA VAL A 99 4.37 -1.64 -7.12
C VAL A 99 2.92 -1.97 -7.42
N LEU A 100 2.00 -1.10 -7.00
CA LEU A 100 0.57 -1.28 -7.28
C LEU A 100 0.20 -0.42 -8.47
N HIS A 101 -0.42 -1.01 -9.50
CA HIS A 101 -0.80 -0.33 -10.72
C HIS A 101 -2.31 -0.41 -10.97
N PHE A 102 -2.93 0.74 -11.21
CA PHE A 102 -4.37 0.88 -11.37
C PHE A 102 -4.73 1.37 -12.78
N SER A 103 -5.96 1.10 -13.20
CA SER A 103 -6.49 1.63 -14.47
C SER A 103 -6.81 3.13 -14.40
N THR A 104 -6.99 3.68 -13.20
CA THR A 104 -7.32 5.08 -12.94
C THR A 104 -6.36 5.69 -11.90
N PRO A 105 -6.20 7.03 -11.87
CA PRO A 105 -5.33 7.69 -10.90
C PRO A 105 -5.71 7.40 -9.44
N VAL A 106 -4.70 7.08 -8.62
CA VAL A 106 -4.85 6.88 -7.17
C VAL A 106 -5.18 8.20 -6.51
N ARG A 107 -6.29 8.24 -5.79
CA ARG A 107 -6.84 9.45 -5.18
C ARG A 107 -6.37 9.64 -3.76
N CYS A 108 -6.39 8.57 -2.97
CA CYS A 108 -6.03 8.52 -1.57
C CYS A 108 -5.45 7.14 -1.26
N LEU A 109 -4.44 7.11 -0.41
CA LEU A 109 -3.91 5.92 0.23
C LEU A 109 -3.75 6.21 1.72
N GLN A 110 -4.07 5.25 2.57
CA GLN A 110 -3.91 5.36 4.02
C GLN A 110 -3.48 4.02 4.61
N TRP A 111 -2.40 4.01 5.38
CA TRP A 111 -2.09 2.84 6.22
C TRP A 111 -3.13 2.67 7.32
N HIS A 112 -3.47 1.41 7.60
CA HIS A 112 -4.19 1.05 8.81
C HIS A 112 -3.40 1.54 10.04
N PRO A 113 -4.05 2.09 11.10
CA PRO A 113 -3.35 2.71 12.23
C PRO A 113 -2.40 1.79 13.01
N THR A 114 -2.71 0.50 13.13
CA THR A 114 -1.91 -0.48 13.90
C THR A 114 -1.36 -1.64 13.06
N LEU A 115 -2.13 -2.17 12.11
CA LEU A 115 -1.74 -3.25 11.20
C LEU A 115 -0.86 -2.76 10.04
N THR A 116 -0.04 -3.67 9.52
CA THR A 116 0.70 -3.43 8.27
C THR A 116 -0.20 -3.75 7.07
N GLN A 117 -1.21 -2.92 6.89
CA GLN A 117 -2.16 -2.98 5.77
C GLN A 117 -2.24 -1.58 5.15
N LEU A 118 -2.05 -1.49 3.84
CA LEU A 118 -2.26 -0.25 3.10
C LEU A 118 -3.61 -0.33 2.40
N VAL A 119 -4.44 0.70 2.54
CA VAL A 119 -5.72 0.81 1.83
C VAL A 119 -5.72 2.02 0.93
N LEU A 120 -6.32 1.91 -0.26
CA LEU A 120 -6.32 2.99 -1.25
C LEU A 120 -7.55 2.93 -2.17
N VAL A 121 -7.85 4.08 -2.79
CA VAL A 121 -8.97 4.26 -3.72
C VAL A 121 -8.57 5.03 -4.98
N CYS A 122 -9.21 4.69 -6.10
CA CYS A 122 -8.83 5.17 -7.44
C CYS A 122 -9.98 5.88 -8.19
N ALA A 123 -10.90 6.55 -7.48
CA ALA A 123 -12.13 7.10 -8.08
C ALA A 123 -12.98 6.06 -8.82
N THR A 124 -13.01 4.84 -8.27
CA THR A 124 -13.85 3.73 -8.70
C THR A 124 -14.79 3.34 -7.56
N SER A 125 -15.80 2.51 -7.84
CA SER A 125 -16.67 1.91 -6.83
C SER A 125 -16.00 0.74 -6.09
N ALA A 126 -14.70 0.82 -5.83
CA ALA A 126 -13.94 -0.23 -5.16
C ALA A 126 -12.90 0.36 -4.21
N VAL A 127 -12.61 -0.40 -3.15
CA VAL A 127 -11.51 -0.16 -2.23
C VAL A 127 -10.48 -1.28 -2.44
N TYR A 128 -9.21 -0.92 -2.43
CA TYR A 128 -8.12 -1.86 -2.63
C TYR A 128 -7.25 -1.92 -1.38
N SER A 129 -6.84 -3.12 -1.00
CA SER A 129 -5.93 -3.37 0.12
C SER A 129 -4.65 -4.03 -0.38
N TRP A 130 -3.53 -3.68 0.22
CA TRP A 130 -2.25 -4.36 0.09
C TRP A 130 -1.75 -4.81 1.46
N PHE A 131 -1.18 -6.00 1.49
CA PHE A 131 -0.61 -6.62 2.68
C PHE A 131 0.74 -7.24 2.34
N PRO A 132 1.72 -7.16 3.25
CA PRO A 132 2.96 -7.90 3.09
C PRO A 132 2.73 -9.40 3.31
N VAL A 133 3.65 -10.24 2.82
CA VAL A 133 3.69 -11.66 3.17
C VAL A 133 3.68 -11.83 4.70
N ARG A 134 2.78 -12.67 5.22
CA ARG A 134 2.83 -13.11 6.63
C ARG A 134 3.83 -14.26 6.76
N PRO A 135 4.91 -14.13 7.55
CA PRO A 135 5.81 -15.24 7.82
C PRO A 135 5.08 -16.35 8.58
N GLY A 136 5.08 -17.58 8.07
CA GLY A 136 4.57 -18.77 8.79
C GLY A 136 3.20 -19.29 8.36
N LEU A 137 2.44 -18.54 7.55
CA LEU A 137 1.28 -19.07 6.82
C LEU A 137 1.79 -19.56 5.46
N THR A 138 2.40 -20.75 5.46
CA THR A 138 2.62 -21.46 4.20
C THR A 138 1.24 -21.79 3.62
N PRO A 139 0.86 -21.30 2.43
CA PRO A 139 -0.33 -21.82 1.76
C PRO A 139 -0.15 -23.33 1.65
N SER A 140 -1.18 -24.07 2.01
CA SER A 140 -1.23 -25.53 2.03
C SER A 140 -0.96 -26.11 0.64
N SER A 141 0.31 -26.20 0.24
CA SER A 141 0.89 -26.97 -0.87
C SER A 141 0.19 -26.98 -2.25
N LEU A 142 -0.82 -26.13 -2.50
CA LEU A 142 -1.58 -26.14 -3.75
C LEU A 142 -1.37 -24.87 -4.59
N ASP A 143 -0.73 -23.82 -4.07
CA ASP A 143 -0.45 -22.64 -4.87
C ASP A 143 0.86 -21.95 -4.47
N ALA A 144 1.97 -22.38 -5.08
CA ALA A 144 3.30 -21.79 -4.90
C ALA A 144 3.41 -20.34 -5.42
N SER A 145 2.33 -19.81 -6.00
CA SER A 145 2.20 -18.43 -6.49
C SER A 145 1.96 -17.40 -5.37
N GLN A 146 1.53 -17.82 -4.17
CA GLN A 146 1.18 -16.92 -3.05
C GLN A 146 2.31 -16.73 -2.02
N SER A 147 3.57 -16.80 -2.44
CA SER A 147 4.74 -16.57 -1.56
C SER A 147 5.17 -15.09 -1.48
N GLY A 148 4.37 -14.18 -2.05
CA GLY A 148 4.66 -12.75 -2.16
C GLY A 148 3.60 -11.87 -1.48
N ASP A 149 3.87 -10.57 -1.45
CA ASP A 149 2.90 -9.57 -1.00
C ASP A 149 1.56 -9.81 -1.69
N TYR A 150 0.42 -9.55 -1.04
CA TYR A 150 -0.89 -9.80 -1.64
C TYR A 150 -1.75 -8.56 -1.68
N CYS A 151 -2.67 -8.56 -2.64
CA CYS A 151 -3.60 -7.48 -2.91
C CYS A 151 -5.00 -8.04 -3.03
N GLU A 152 -5.98 -7.23 -2.64
CA GLU A 152 -7.38 -7.51 -2.88
C GLU A 152 -8.11 -6.21 -3.26
N GLY A 153 -9.25 -6.37 -3.94
CA GLY A 153 -10.16 -5.28 -4.19
C GLY A 153 -11.58 -5.70 -3.85
N ILE A 154 -12.31 -4.83 -3.17
CA ILE A 154 -13.69 -5.07 -2.75
C ILE A 154 -14.55 -3.96 -3.32
N GLY A 155 -15.61 -4.36 -4.04
CA GLY A 155 -16.60 -3.43 -4.55
C GLY A 155 -17.37 -2.77 -3.40
N VAL A 156 -17.57 -1.45 -3.48
CA VAL A 156 -18.42 -0.71 -2.55
C VAL A 156 -19.88 -0.92 -2.99
N PRO A 157 -20.73 -1.59 -2.19
CA PRO A 157 -22.12 -1.88 -2.55
C PRO A 157 -23.01 -0.65 -2.34
N ALA A 158 -22.65 0.47 -2.97
CA ALA A 158 -23.51 1.63 -3.01
C ALA A 158 -24.66 1.35 -4.00
N GLY A 159 -25.91 1.54 -3.58
CA GLY A 159 -27.08 1.46 -4.48
C GLY A 159 -27.14 2.56 -5.55
N ILE A 160 -26.06 3.34 -5.66
CA ILE A 160 -25.86 4.48 -6.54
C ILE A 160 -24.38 4.48 -7.00
N PRO A 161 -24.03 5.16 -8.11
CA PRO A 161 -22.63 5.36 -8.48
C PRO A 161 -21.84 6.00 -7.33
N PHE A 162 -20.69 5.43 -7.01
CA PHE A 162 -19.84 5.87 -5.89
C PHE A 162 -18.39 5.90 -6.33
N ASN A 163 -17.82 7.08 -6.50
CA ASN A 163 -16.44 7.23 -6.98
C ASN A 163 -15.53 7.54 -5.80
N ALA A 164 -15.05 6.52 -5.10
CA ALA A 164 -14.28 6.68 -3.87
C ALA A 164 -13.04 7.56 -4.09
N THR A 165 -12.96 8.68 -3.38
CA THR A 165 -11.86 9.66 -3.51
C THR A 165 -11.06 9.85 -2.24
N SER A 166 -11.60 9.51 -1.09
CA SER A 166 -10.97 9.67 0.22
C SER A 166 -11.28 8.49 1.11
N ILE A 167 -10.31 8.15 1.96
CA ILE A 167 -10.39 7.16 3.02
C ILE A 167 -9.97 7.86 4.32
N GLN A 168 -10.63 7.54 5.44
CA GLN A 168 -10.20 7.94 6.78
C GLN A 168 -10.45 6.79 7.77
N TRP A 169 -9.38 6.26 8.36
CA TRP A 169 -9.47 5.36 9.51
C TRP A 169 -9.84 6.11 10.78
N ASN A 170 -10.64 5.49 11.65
CA ASN A 170 -10.66 5.88 13.05
C ASN A 170 -9.36 5.44 13.75
N PRO A 171 -9.00 6.00 14.91
CA PRO A 171 -7.72 5.69 15.56
C PRO A 171 -7.52 4.21 15.94
N SER A 172 -8.61 3.47 16.19
CA SER A 172 -8.58 2.04 16.52
C SER A 172 -8.41 1.14 15.30
N GLY A 173 -8.77 1.60 14.10
CA GLY A 173 -8.68 0.83 12.85
C GLY A 173 -9.85 -0.15 12.61
N ASP A 174 -10.85 -0.17 13.49
CA ASP A 174 -12.05 -1.02 13.36
C ASP A 174 -13.15 -0.38 12.50
N ILE A 175 -13.03 0.92 12.17
CA ILE A 175 -13.96 1.62 11.29
C ILE A 175 -13.18 2.48 10.29
N MET A 176 -13.58 2.39 9.03
CA MET A 176 -13.06 3.21 7.94
C MET A 176 -14.18 3.99 7.27
N LEU A 177 -14.04 5.31 7.19
CA LEU A 177 -14.90 6.15 6.36
C LEU A 177 -14.33 6.18 4.93
N ILE A 178 -15.19 5.91 3.95
CA ILE A 178 -14.87 6.06 2.53
C ILE A 178 -15.82 7.08 1.96
N SER A 179 -15.33 8.06 1.22
CA SER A 179 -16.17 9.11 0.64
C SER A 179 -15.88 9.42 -0.82
N ASP A 180 -16.93 9.86 -1.50
CA ASP A 180 -16.83 10.52 -2.80
C ASP A 180 -17.17 12.02 -2.66
N LYS A 181 -17.51 12.68 -3.77
CA LYS A 181 -17.82 14.12 -3.78
C LYS A 181 -19.11 14.47 -3.01
N ALA A 182 -20.07 13.55 -2.90
CA ALA A 182 -21.42 13.85 -2.43
C ALA A 182 -21.90 12.94 -1.29
N THR A 183 -21.30 11.76 -1.15
CA THR A 183 -21.74 10.69 -0.26
C THR A 183 -20.55 10.02 0.42
N PHE A 184 -20.84 9.25 1.47
CA PHE A 184 -19.86 8.43 2.16
C PHE A 184 -20.50 7.11 2.60
N CYS A 185 -19.66 6.11 2.85
CA CYS A 185 -20.01 4.88 3.52
C CYS A 185 -19.01 4.57 4.64
N LEU A 186 -19.41 3.72 5.58
CA LEU A 186 -18.55 3.19 6.62
C LEU A 186 -18.26 1.72 6.29
N ALA A 187 -17.00 1.35 6.33
CA ALA A 187 -16.55 -0.02 6.22
C ALA A 187 -16.05 -0.51 7.59
N PHE A 188 -16.41 -1.74 7.92
CA PHE A 188 -15.99 -2.45 9.12
C PHE A 188 -15.09 -3.60 8.67
N PRO A 189 -13.77 -3.53 8.87
CA PRO A 189 -12.88 -4.61 8.51
C PRO A 189 -13.25 -5.88 9.29
N VAL A 190 -13.31 -7.00 8.58
CA VAL A 190 -13.55 -8.30 9.21
C VAL A 190 -12.20 -8.92 9.55
N SER A 191 -11.99 -9.25 10.82
CA SER A 191 -10.86 -10.06 11.27
C SER A 191 -11.17 -11.54 11.06
N GLU A 192 -10.22 -12.30 10.51
CA GLU A 192 -10.31 -13.76 10.31
C GLU A 192 -10.55 -14.55 11.62
N ASP A 193 -10.31 -13.94 12.79
CA ASP A 193 -10.54 -14.55 14.10
C ASP A 193 -12.02 -14.59 14.53
N ALA A 194 -12.93 -13.98 13.78
CA ALA A 194 -14.35 -13.84 14.14
C ALA A 194 -15.25 -15.00 13.66
N GLU A 195 -14.75 -15.95 12.88
CA GLU A 195 -15.54 -17.09 12.36
C GLU A 195 -15.55 -18.33 13.28
N ASN A 196 -14.91 -18.28 14.45
CA ASN A 196 -14.75 -19.45 15.34
C ASN A 196 -15.39 -19.31 16.74
N THR A 197 -16.40 -18.47 16.92
CA THR A 197 -17.19 -18.39 18.17
C THR A 197 -18.67 -18.62 17.96
#